data_AF-A0A830BGP9-F1
#
_entry.id   AF-A0A830BGP9-F1
#
_cell.length_a   1.000
_cell.length_b   1.000
_cell.length_c   1.000
_cell.angle_alpha   90.00
_cell.angle_beta   90.00
_cell.angle_gamma   90.00
#
_symmetry.space_group_name_H-M   'P 1'
#
loop_
_entity.id
_entity.type
_entity.pdbx_description
1 polymer ?
#
loop_
_entity_poly.entity_id
_entity_poly.type
_entity_poly.pdbx_seq_one_letter_code
_entity_poly.pdbx_strand_id
1 'polypeptide(L)'
;GVQDKDAGFVENQQQNIADAIDLLPRLTTGIDVNIKFRRIDDFEFTRECAIFDLLDIPLYHGWIVDPQDSETADAIGSKSYNTVMEELVSLETQAMDSEMKNDPDDDVDFAAATTAALGVPTPCLSRARKGDIEEETELSRVLKLSESERSIPVADGVDADVNTVKNPYLTDKPDAFTSSGDGGEPMYEGEERIMESGTVRYENQEPIYEGELIRSFMKNSASQLTIYGLFCLQDKVKERELCVFFRNNHFNTMFKYEGELYILATDQGYISQPDLVWEKLNEVRC
;
A
#
# COMPACT_ATOMS: atom_id res chain seq x y z
N GLY A 1 -25.70 29.29 43.11
CA GLY A 1 -25.26 27.93 42.76
C GLY A 1 -23.93 27.99 42.07
N VAL A 2 -22.84 27.73 42.81
CA VAL A 2 -21.49 27.53 42.26
C VAL A 2 -21.03 26.09 42.58
N GLN A 3 -21.29 25.65 43.82
CA GLN A 3 -20.96 24.34 44.38
C GLN A 3 -21.51 23.12 43.62
N ASP A 4 -22.56 23.27 42.82
CA ASP A 4 -23.26 22.16 42.13
C ASP A 4 -22.55 21.75 40.83
N LYS A 5 -21.83 22.69 40.19
CA LYS A 5 -21.03 22.40 38.99
C LYS A 5 -19.73 21.68 39.32
N ASP A 6 -19.12 22.02 40.45
CA ASP A 6 -17.89 21.37 40.92
C ASP A 6 -18.15 19.89 41.27
N ALA A 7 -19.31 19.57 41.86
CA ALA A 7 -19.67 18.19 42.19
C ALA A 7 -19.81 17.30 40.94
N GLY A 8 -20.60 17.74 39.94
CA GLY A 8 -20.76 16.99 38.69
C GLY A 8 -19.48 16.92 37.85
N PHE A 9 -18.60 17.92 37.93
CA PHE A 9 -17.28 17.88 37.29
C PHE A 9 -16.37 16.82 37.95
N VAL A 10 -16.34 16.76 39.27
CA VAL A 10 -15.54 15.77 40.02
C VAL A 10 -16.08 14.34 39.80
N GLU A 11 -17.40 14.15 39.77
CA GLU A 11 -18.01 12.83 39.53
C GLU A 11 -17.69 12.31 38.12
N ASN A 12 -17.80 13.18 37.10
CA ASN A 12 -17.40 12.85 35.73
C ASN A 12 -15.90 12.55 35.63
N GLN A 13 -15.04 13.30 36.33
CA GLN A 13 -13.60 13.02 36.36
C GLN A 13 -13.27 11.70 37.06
N GLN A 14 -13.99 11.34 38.13
CA GLN A 14 -13.81 10.06 38.81
C GLN A 14 -14.26 8.87 37.96
N GLN A 15 -15.37 8.99 37.24
CA GLN A 15 -15.80 7.96 36.29
C GLN A 15 -14.77 7.79 35.17
N ASN A 16 -14.29 8.88 34.59
CA ASN A 16 -13.24 8.86 33.58
C ASN A 16 -11.96 8.14 34.08
N ILE A 17 -11.53 8.39 35.32
CA ILE A 17 -10.36 7.71 35.90
C ILE A 17 -10.62 6.21 36.13
N ALA A 18 -11.83 5.83 36.56
CA ALA A 18 -12.19 4.42 36.72
C ALA A 18 -12.19 3.68 35.37
N ASP A 19 -12.84 4.25 34.36
CA ASP A 19 -12.88 3.72 33.00
C ASP A 19 -11.46 3.57 32.40
N ALA A 20 -10.54 4.51 32.71
CA ALA A 20 -9.15 4.42 32.29
C ALA A 20 -8.44 3.20 32.93
N ILE A 21 -8.60 3.04 34.24
CA ILE A 21 -7.97 1.95 35.01
C ILE A 21 -8.43 0.58 34.51
N ASP A 22 -9.72 0.42 34.19
CA ASP A 22 -10.28 -0.82 33.65
C ASP A 22 -9.76 -1.14 32.22
N LEU A 23 -9.31 -0.14 31.48
CA LEU A 23 -8.69 -0.29 30.16
C LEU A 23 -7.17 -0.54 30.21
N LEU A 24 -6.44 -0.08 31.24
CA LEU A 24 -4.98 -0.23 31.36
C LEU A 24 -4.45 -1.65 31.12
N PRO A 25 -5.08 -2.75 31.60
CA PRO A 25 -4.59 -4.10 31.34
C PRO A 25 -4.54 -4.45 29.85
N ARG A 26 -5.45 -3.90 29.04
CA ARG A 26 -5.55 -4.19 27.59
C ARG A 26 -4.39 -3.59 26.81
N LEU A 27 -3.76 -2.53 27.32
CA LEU A 27 -2.55 -1.95 26.73
C LEU A 27 -1.39 -2.97 26.71
N THR A 28 -1.36 -3.90 27.67
CA THR A 28 -0.29 -4.92 27.78
C THR A 28 -0.41 -6.05 26.77
N THR A 29 -1.59 -6.23 26.16
CA THR A 29 -1.85 -7.29 25.16
C THR A 29 -1.76 -6.80 23.71
N GLY A 30 -1.42 -5.53 23.51
CA GLY A 30 -1.50 -4.84 22.22
C GLY A 30 -2.82 -4.07 22.08
N ILE A 31 -2.73 -2.88 21.47
CA ILE A 31 -3.85 -1.99 21.18
C ILE A 31 -4.14 -2.12 19.69
N ASP A 32 -5.34 -2.53 19.32
CA ASP A 32 -5.76 -2.55 17.92
C ASP A 32 -6.17 -1.14 17.46
N VAL A 33 -5.63 -0.72 16.31
CA VAL A 33 -5.82 0.61 15.73
C VAL A 33 -5.96 0.50 14.22
N ASN A 34 -7.01 1.14 13.69
CA ASN A 34 -7.26 1.23 12.26
C ASN A 34 -7.20 2.70 11.86
N ILE A 35 -6.17 3.09 11.11
CA ILE A 35 -5.95 4.49 10.70
C ILE A 35 -6.81 4.88 9.49
N LYS A 36 -6.91 6.17 9.19
CA LYS A 36 -7.36 6.71 7.90
C LYS A 36 -6.34 7.71 7.37
N PHE A 37 -6.18 7.77 6.05
CA PHE A 37 -5.00 8.39 5.44
C PHE A 37 -5.11 9.91 5.18
N ARG A 38 -6.03 10.62 5.83
CA ARG A 38 -6.32 12.06 5.54
C ARG A 38 -5.79 13.06 6.57
N ARG A 39 -5.63 12.66 7.83
CA ARG A 39 -5.11 13.53 8.91
C ARG A 39 -4.29 12.69 9.87
N ILE A 40 -3.30 13.30 10.50
CA ILE A 40 -2.43 12.65 11.49
C ILE A 40 -3.15 12.10 12.73
N ASP A 41 -4.39 12.48 12.96
CA ASP A 41 -5.23 12.14 14.11
C ASP A 41 -6.55 11.46 13.71
N ASP A 42 -6.61 10.84 12.52
CA ASP A 42 -7.83 10.17 12.02
C ASP A 42 -7.71 8.65 12.18
N PHE A 43 -8.19 8.14 13.32
CA PHE A 43 -8.34 6.72 13.60
C PHE A 43 -9.82 6.30 13.53
N GLU A 44 -10.10 5.03 13.29
CA GLU A 44 -11.40 4.45 13.64
C GLU A 44 -11.51 4.34 15.18
N PHE A 45 -12.71 4.57 15.70
CA PHE A 45 -12.95 4.53 17.14
C PHE A 45 -12.95 3.08 17.65
N THR A 46 -11.87 2.67 18.31
CA THR A 46 -11.82 1.45 19.12
C THR A 46 -11.98 1.81 20.61
N ARG A 47 -12.46 0.87 21.43
CA ARG A 47 -12.60 1.10 22.89
C ARG A 47 -11.22 1.25 23.55
N GLU A 48 -10.21 0.66 22.94
CA GLU A 48 -8.82 0.70 23.36
C GLU A 48 -8.22 2.09 23.10
N CYS A 49 -8.51 2.72 21.95
CA CYS A 49 -8.10 4.10 21.66
C CYS A 49 -8.65 5.13 22.65
N ALA A 50 -9.84 4.89 23.22
CA ALA A 50 -10.48 5.82 24.16
C ALA A 50 -9.60 6.14 25.39
N ILE A 51 -8.62 5.29 25.74
CA ILE A 51 -7.66 5.55 26.82
C ILE A 51 -6.83 6.82 26.59
N PHE A 52 -6.54 7.16 25.33
CA PHE A 52 -5.69 8.30 24.98
C PHE A 52 -6.43 9.62 25.21
N ASP A 53 -7.68 9.70 24.75
CA ASP A 53 -8.60 10.81 25.05
C ASP A 53 -8.80 10.99 26.58
N LEU A 54 -8.89 9.86 27.29
CA LEU A 54 -9.19 9.81 28.72
C LEU A 54 -8.02 10.24 29.62
N LEU A 55 -6.80 10.06 29.13
CA LEU A 55 -5.56 10.51 29.77
C LEU A 55 -5.09 11.90 29.28
N ASP A 56 -5.82 12.53 28.35
CA ASP A 56 -5.43 13.78 27.65
C ASP A 56 -4.06 13.64 26.94
N ILE A 57 -3.82 12.48 26.34
CA ILE A 57 -2.59 12.15 25.58
C ILE A 57 -2.93 12.09 24.09
N PRO A 58 -2.43 13.02 23.25
CA PRO A 58 -2.68 12.96 21.81
C PRO A 58 -2.10 11.69 21.19
N LEU A 59 -2.89 11.00 20.37
CA LEU A 59 -2.46 9.90 19.52
C LEU A 59 -2.34 10.39 18.06
N TYR A 60 -1.19 10.18 17.44
CA TYR A 60 -0.90 10.56 16.06
C TYR A 60 -0.31 9.42 15.23
N HIS A 61 -0.46 9.49 13.91
CA HIS A 61 0.25 8.69 12.91
C HIS A 61 0.70 9.59 11.74
N GLY A 62 1.63 9.10 10.92
CA GLY A 62 2.22 9.87 9.81
C GLY A 62 1.90 9.33 8.42
N TRP A 63 0.97 8.38 8.32
CA TRP A 63 0.64 7.70 7.06
C TRP A 63 -0.46 8.45 6.31
N ILE A 64 -0.10 9.57 5.66
CA ILE A 64 -1.05 10.51 5.06
C ILE A 64 -0.85 10.59 3.54
N VAL A 65 -1.92 10.51 2.76
CA VAL A 65 -1.87 10.75 1.31
C VAL A 65 -1.60 12.24 1.07
N ASP A 66 -0.70 12.57 0.15
CA ASP A 66 -0.43 13.95 -0.22
C ASP A 66 -1.60 14.52 -1.04
N PRO A 67 -2.27 15.61 -0.63
CA PRO A 67 -3.35 16.22 -1.41
C PRO A 67 -2.94 16.79 -2.77
N GLN A 68 -1.64 16.83 -3.10
CA GLN A 68 -1.17 17.09 -4.47
C GLN A 68 -1.40 15.90 -5.41
N ASP A 69 -1.49 14.68 -4.87
CA ASP A 69 -1.90 13.47 -5.61
C ASP A 69 -3.41 13.28 -5.44
N SER A 70 -4.18 14.07 -6.21
CA SER A 70 -5.65 14.06 -6.12
C SER A 70 -6.26 12.71 -6.53
N GLU A 71 -5.67 12.01 -7.49
CA GLU A 71 -6.16 10.72 -7.98
C GLU A 71 -6.10 9.67 -6.87
N THR A 72 -4.95 9.52 -6.20
CA THR A 72 -4.81 8.63 -5.04
C THR A 72 -5.65 9.11 -3.85
N ALA A 73 -5.73 10.42 -3.61
CA ALA A 73 -6.50 10.99 -2.51
C ALA A 73 -8.02 10.77 -2.66
N ASP A 74 -8.55 10.85 -3.88
CA ASP A 74 -9.96 10.58 -4.17
C ASP A 74 -10.27 9.08 -4.11
N ALA A 75 -9.41 8.23 -4.69
CA ALA A 75 -9.54 6.76 -4.65
C ALA A 75 -9.53 6.20 -3.21
N ILE A 76 -8.66 6.72 -2.33
CA ILE A 76 -8.64 6.37 -0.90
C ILE A 76 -9.78 7.07 -0.15
N GLY A 77 -10.06 8.34 -0.47
CA GLY A 77 -11.17 9.10 0.08
C GLY A 77 -11.21 9.10 1.61
N SER A 78 -12.31 8.58 2.18
CA SER A 78 -12.50 8.45 3.63
C SER A 78 -12.27 7.04 4.19
N LYS A 79 -11.72 6.13 3.38
CA LYS A 79 -11.54 4.72 3.74
C LYS A 79 -10.50 4.56 4.86
N SER A 80 -10.71 3.56 5.72
CA SER A 80 -9.72 3.14 6.71
C SER A 80 -8.70 2.18 6.11
N TYR A 81 -7.60 1.88 6.81
CA TYR A 81 -6.65 0.84 6.38
C TYR A 81 -7.36 -0.50 6.13
N ASN A 82 -8.20 -0.97 7.05
CA ASN A 82 -8.93 -2.23 6.87
C ASN A 82 -9.86 -2.18 5.65
N THR A 83 -10.60 -1.09 5.48
CA THR A 83 -11.50 -0.89 4.32
C THR A 83 -10.74 -0.92 2.99
N VAL A 84 -9.59 -0.24 2.92
CA VAL A 84 -8.69 -0.24 1.75
C VAL A 84 -8.19 -1.65 1.45
N MET A 85 -7.78 -2.40 2.46
CA MET A 85 -7.25 -3.76 2.27
C MET A 85 -8.35 -4.75 1.84
N GLU A 86 -9.55 -4.65 2.40
CA GLU A 86 -10.73 -5.44 1.99
C GLU A 86 -11.10 -5.21 0.52
N GLU A 87 -11.06 -3.96 0.06
CA GLU A 87 -11.31 -3.57 -1.32
C GLU A 87 -10.24 -4.07 -2.28
N LEU A 88 -8.95 -3.91 -1.94
CA LEU A 88 -7.84 -4.44 -2.73
C LEU A 88 -7.90 -5.96 -2.92
N VAL A 89 -8.24 -6.71 -1.86
CA VAL A 89 -8.43 -8.17 -1.92
C VAL A 89 -9.66 -8.53 -2.75
N SER A 90 -10.74 -7.76 -2.65
CA SER A 90 -11.95 -7.96 -3.46
C SER A 90 -11.70 -7.76 -4.96
N LEU A 91 -10.86 -6.79 -5.33
CA LEU A 91 -10.45 -6.56 -6.72
C LEU A 91 -9.52 -7.68 -7.23
N GLU A 92 -8.59 -8.14 -6.40
CA GLU A 92 -7.64 -9.20 -6.76
C GLU A 92 -8.35 -10.54 -7.03
N THR A 93 -9.33 -10.91 -6.21
CA THR A 93 -10.13 -12.12 -6.44
C THR A 93 -10.96 -12.04 -7.73
N GLN A 94 -11.51 -10.87 -8.08
CA GLN A 94 -12.27 -10.67 -9.32
C GLN A 94 -11.40 -10.74 -10.58
N ALA A 95 -10.15 -10.29 -10.51
CA ALA A 95 -9.19 -10.43 -11.61
C ALA A 95 -8.89 -11.92 -11.89
N MET A 96 -8.61 -12.71 -10.86
CA MET A 96 -8.36 -14.15 -10.99
C MET A 96 -9.57 -14.91 -11.56
N ASP A 97 -10.77 -14.56 -11.09
CA ASP A 97 -12.05 -15.16 -11.53
C ASP A 97 -12.45 -14.82 -12.97
N SER A 98 -11.87 -13.78 -13.56
CA SER A 98 -12.12 -13.37 -14.95
C SER A 98 -11.08 -13.95 -15.91
N GLU A 99 -9.82 -14.12 -15.49
CA GLU A 99 -8.83 -14.86 -16.29
C GLU A 99 -9.22 -16.33 -16.49
N MET A 100 -9.78 -17.01 -15.47
CA MET A 100 -10.30 -18.38 -15.60
C MET A 100 -11.53 -18.55 -16.52
N LYS A 101 -12.17 -17.46 -16.98
CA LYS A 101 -13.36 -17.50 -17.85
C LYS A 101 -13.08 -17.11 -19.30
N ASN A 102 -11.84 -16.75 -19.63
CA ASN A 102 -11.44 -16.28 -20.96
C ASN A 102 -10.88 -17.38 -21.87
N ASP A 103 -11.21 -18.66 -21.60
CA ASP A 103 -10.89 -19.79 -22.47
C ASP A 103 -12.20 -20.40 -23.03
N PRO A 104 -12.63 -20.02 -24.25
CA PRO A 104 -13.91 -20.48 -24.82
C PRO A 104 -13.80 -21.78 -25.64
N ASP A 105 -12.59 -22.28 -25.91
CA ASP A 105 -12.33 -23.23 -27.00
C ASP A 105 -11.56 -24.49 -26.55
N ASP A 106 -12.20 -25.38 -25.77
CA ASP A 106 -11.87 -26.83 -25.86
C ASP A 106 -13.03 -27.81 -25.57
N ASP A 107 -14.29 -27.37 -25.62
CA ASP A 107 -15.45 -28.28 -25.76
C ASP A 107 -15.66 -28.64 -27.25
N VAL A 108 -14.61 -29.21 -27.87
CA VAL A 108 -14.70 -29.76 -29.23
C VAL A 108 -15.57 -31.02 -29.18
N ASP A 109 -16.82 -30.90 -29.60
CA ASP A 109 -17.83 -31.96 -29.56
C ASP A 109 -17.43 -33.17 -30.45
N PHE A 110 -16.68 -34.09 -29.83
CA PHE A 110 -16.02 -35.25 -30.45
C PHE A 110 -17.00 -36.18 -31.18
N ALA A 111 -18.31 -36.09 -30.88
CA ALA A 111 -19.35 -36.88 -31.54
C ALA A 111 -19.66 -36.41 -32.98
N ALA A 112 -19.45 -35.12 -33.30
CA ALA A 112 -19.90 -34.55 -34.57
C ALA A 112 -18.98 -34.85 -35.76
N ALA A 113 -17.65 -34.86 -35.56
CA ALA A 113 -16.69 -34.89 -36.67
C ALA A 113 -16.61 -36.24 -37.43
N THR A 114 -16.95 -37.36 -36.78
CA THR A 114 -16.76 -38.70 -37.39
C THR A 114 -18.00 -39.23 -38.13
N THR A 115 -19.19 -38.69 -37.84
CA THR A 115 -20.45 -39.19 -38.41
C THR A 115 -20.71 -38.77 -39.86
N ALA A 116 -20.03 -37.73 -40.36
CA ALA A 116 -20.19 -37.24 -41.73
C ALA A 116 -19.47 -38.08 -42.81
N ALA A 117 -18.47 -38.89 -42.43
CA ALA A 117 -17.63 -39.63 -43.40
C ALA A 117 -18.06 -41.09 -43.62
N LEU A 118 -18.71 -41.73 -42.65
CA LEU A 118 -19.06 -43.15 -42.69
C LEU A 118 -20.45 -43.38 -42.06
N GLY A 119 -21.49 -43.46 -42.87
CA GLY A 119 -22.89 -43.59 -42.43
C GLY A 119 -23.23 -44.95 -41.81
N VAL A 120 -22.99 -45.11 -40.51
CA VAL A 120 -23.35 -46.30 -39.71
C VAL A 120 -23.83 -45.85 -38.31
N PRO A 121 -24.91 -46.40 -37.73
CA PRO A 121 -25.57 -45.81 -36.56
C PRO A 121 -24.89 -46.10 -35.21
N THR A 122 -25.21 -45.23 -34.25
CA THR A 122 -24.71 -45.17 -32.86
C THR A 122 -25.01 -46.42 -32.02
N PRO A 123 -24.06 -46.84 -31.16
CA PRO A 123 -24.37 -47.55 -29.93
C PRO A 123 -23.80 -46.86 -28.68
N CYS A 124 -24.62 -46.74 -27.64
CA CYS A 124 -24.13 -46.43 -26.29
C CYS A 124 -23.34 -47.63 -25.73
N LEU A 125 -22.22 -47.40 -25.01
CA LEU A 125 -21.94 -47.99 -23.69
C LEU A 125 -20.56 -47.58 -23.13
N SER A 126 -20.58 -47.31 -21.83
CA SER A 126 -19.47 -46.99 -20.91
C SER A 126 -18.12 -47.68 -21.13
N ARG A 127 -17.01 -46.91 -21.01
CA ARG A 127 -15.75 -47.43 -20.45
C ARG A 127 -14.89 -46.34 -19.79
N ALA A 128 -14.40 -46.61 -18.58
CA ALA A 128 -13.59 -45.69 -17.79
C ALA A 128 -12.26 -45.33 -18.49
N ARG A 129 -11.80 -44.08 -18.31
CA ARG A 129 -10.45 -43.66 -18.71
C ARG A 129 -9.42 -44.24 -17.74
N LYS A 130 -8.25 -44.58 -18.28
CA LYS A 130 -7.11 -45.15 -17.58
C LYS A 130 -5.94 -44.19 -17.80
N GLY A 131 -5.74 -43.25 -16.88
CA GLY A 131 -4.70 -42.21 -16.97
C GLY A 131 -4.00 -41.90 -15.64
N ASP A 132 -4.71 -42.03 -14.53
CA ASP A 132 -4.37 -41.43 -13.23
C ASP A 132 -3.28 -42.20 -12.42
N ILE A 133 -2.26 -42.78 -13.07
CA ILE A 133 -1.22 -43.60 -12.39
C ILE A 133 0.22 -43.21 -12.74
N GLU A 134 0.49 -42.56 -13.88
CA GLU A 134 1.87 -42.13 -14.21
C GLU A 134 2.21 -40.74 -13.64
N GLU A 135 1.27 -39.79 -13.64
CA GLU A 135 1.50 -38.41 -13.17
C GLU A 135 1.87 -38.30 -11.68
N GLU A 136 1.22 -39.09 -10.81
CA GLU A 136 1.50 -39.10 -9.37
C GLU A 136 2.94 -39.56 -9.06
N THR A 137 3.54 -40.40 -9.92
CA THR A 137 4.89 -40.92 -9.70
C THR A 137 5.99 -39.90 -9.99
N GLU A 138 5.80 -39.02 -10.99
CA GLU A 138 6.76 -37.95 -11.30
C GLU A 138 6.64 -36.78 -10.32
N LEU A 139 5.43 -36.44 -9.86
CA LEU A 139 5.23 -35.45 -8.78
C LEU A 139 5.98 -35.85 -7.49
N SER A 140 5.94 -37.14 -7.13
CA SER A 140 6.69 -37.69 -5.99
C SER A 140 8.21 -37.68 -6.17
N ARG A 141 8.69 -37.48 -7.40
CA ARG A 141 10.12 -37.42 -7.76
C ARG A 141 10.66 -36.00 -7.66
N VAL A 142 9.89 -35.01 -8.14
CA VAL A 142 10.24 -33.58 -8.07
C VAL A 142 10.30 -33.08 -6.63
N LEU A 143 9.32 -33.44 -5.79
CA LEU A 143 9.29 -33.06 -4.37
C LEU A 143 10.53 -33.53 -3.58
N LYS A 144 11.08 -34.71 -3.92
CA LYS A 144 12.29 -35.25 -3.27
C LYS A 144 13.59 -34.57 -3.69
N LEU A 145 13.60 -33.84 -4.82
CA LEU A 145 14.76 -33.07 -5.26
C LEU A 145 14.84 -31.71 -4.54
N SER A 146 13.70 -31.11 -4.18
CA SER A 146 13.66 -29.84 -3.44
C SER A 146 14.06 -29.95 -1.95
N GLU A 147 14.08 -31.15 -1.36
CA GLU A 147 14.42 -31.33 0.06
C GLU A 147 15.93 -31.51 0.34
N SER A 148 16.78 -31.65 -0.70
CA SER A 148 18.21 -31.94 -0.53
C SER A 148 19.18 -30.76 -0.66
N GLU A 149 18.73 -29.55 -1.00
CA GLU A 149 19.61 -28.37 -1.14
C GLU A 149 19.52 -27.40 0.05
N ARG A 150 20.03 -27.81 1.22
CA ARG A 150 20.14 -26.90 2.39
C ARG A 150 21.36 -27.14 3.30
N SER A 151 22.57 -26.82 2.83
CA SER A 151 23.77 -26.62 3.70
C SER A 151 25.00 -25.95 3.04
N ILE A 152 25.08 -24.60 3.07
CA ILE A 152 26.16 -23.69 3.62
C ILE A 152 27.63 -24.24 3.64
N PRO A 153 28.74 -23.52 3.21
CA PRO A 153 29.21 -22.20 3.72
C PRO A 153 30.06 -21.20 2.84
N VAL A 154 29.96 -19.90 3.22
CA VAL A 154 30.96 -18.80 3.46
C VAL A 154 32.41 -18.81 2.89
N ALA A 155 32.87 -17.69 2.25
CA ALA A 155 34.01 -16.80 2.66
C ALA A 155 34.57 -15.83 1.56
N ASP A 156 34.98 -14.59 1.97
CA ASP A 156 35.94 -13.56 1.46
C ASP A 156 36.45 -13.53 -0.01
N GLY A 157 36.87 -12.39 -0.62
CA GLY A 157 36.99 -10.97 -0.20
C GLY A 157 38.03 -10.19 -1.06
N VAL A 158 37.90 -8.85 -1.19
CA VAL A 158 38.81 -7.84 -1.87
C VAL A 158 39.15 -8.08 -3.38
N ASP A 159 39.54 -7.10 -4.22
CA ASP A 159 40.13 -5.75 -4.03
C ASP A 159 39.81 -4.78 -5.21
N ALA A 160 40.35 -3.54 -5.21
CA ALA A 160 39.96 -2.41 -6.09
C ALA A 160 40.89 -2.08 -7.30
N ASP A 161 40.47 -1.06 -8.09
CA ASP A 161 41.26 0.10 -8.60
C ASP A 161 41.44 0.35 -10.15
N VAL A 162 40.84 1.48 -10.60
CA VAL A 162 41.43 2.61 -11.39
C VAL A 162 42.03 2.47 -12.82
N ASN A 163 41.33 3.12 -13.77
CA ASN A 163 41.77 4.12 -14.79
C ASN A 163 42.46 3.81 -16.16
N THR A 164 41.92 4.55 -17.16
CA THR A 164 42.63 5.41 -18.15
C THR A 164 42.75 5.03 -19.65
N VAL A 165 41.81 5.59 -20.43
CA VAL A 165 41.96 6.41 -21.68
C VAL A 165 42.72 5.82 -22.91
N LYS A 166 42.01 5.76 -24.07
CA LYS A 166 42.30 6.61 -25.26
C LYS A 166 41.24 6.60 -26.37
N ASN A 167 40.90 7.82 -26.82
CA ASN A 167 40.23 8.22 -28.08
C ASN A 167 41.21 7.99 -29.29
N PRO A 168 40.91 8.22 -30.60
CA PRO A 168 40.21 9.42 -31.12
C PRO A 168 39.35 9.26 -32.43
N TYR A 169 38.46 10.20 -32.78
CA TYR A 169 38.59 11.29 -33.81
C TYR A 169 37.13 11.63 -34.29
N LEU A 170 36.72 12.78 -34.88
CA LEU A 170 37.28 14.12 -35.20
C LEU A 170 36.13 15.18 -35.33
N THR A 171 36.47 16.48 -35.26
CA THR A 171 35.96 17.72 -35.94
C THR A 171 34.70 17.73 -36.85
N ASP A 172 33.92 18.82 -37.04
CA ASP A 172 34.07 20.25 -36.65
C ASP A 172 32.73 21.04 -36.70
N LYS A 173 32.73 22.27 -36.16
CA LYS A 173 31.77 23.40 -36.35
C LYS A 173 32.54 24.59 -36.98
N PRO A 174 31.96 25.65 -37.59
CA PRO A 174 30.77 26.43 -37.16
C PRO A 174 29.83 26.78 -38.37
N ASP A 175 28.83 27.70 -38.41
CA ASP A 175 28.77 29.13 -38.02
C ASP A 175 27.32 29.69 -37.97
N ALA A 176 27.16 31.01 -37.75
CA ALA A 176 25.94 31.64 -37.23
C ALA A 176 24.99 32.36 -38.22
N PHE A 177 23.75 32.60 -37.76
CA PHE A 177 22.84 33.74 -38.02
C PHE A 177 22.59 34.26 -39.46
N THR A 178 21.34 34.24 -39.95
CA THR A 178 20.46 35.44 -40.09
C THR A 178 19.11 35.21 -40.83
N SER A 179 18.07 35.93 -40.37
CA SER A 179 16.97 36.58 -41.13
C SER A 179 15.87 35.79 -41.90
N SER A 180 14.67 35.83 -41.30
CA SER A 180 13.38 36.33 -41.84
C SER A 180 12.78 35.87 -43.19
N GLY A 181 11.48 35.51 -43.19
CA GLY A 181 10.61 35.74 -44.36
C GLY A 181 9.36 34.86 -44.55
N ASP A 182 8.21 35.33 -44.04
CA ASP A 182 6.86 35.24 -44.66
C ASP A 182 6.10 33.88 -44.79
N GLY A 183 4.75 33.93 -44.86
CA GLY A 183 3.99 32.93 -45.63
C GLY A 183 2.82 32.12 -45.05
N GLY A 184 1.91 32.70 -44.24
CA GLY A 184 0.47 32.32 -44.26
C GLY A 184 -0.03 31.06 -43.52
N GLU A 185 -0.93 31.27 -42.55
CA GLU A 185 -1.87 30.25 -42.05
C GLU A 185 -3.08 30.10 -42.98
N PRO A 186 -3.55 28.87 -43.28
CA PRO A 186 -4.88 28.63 -43.80
C PRO A 186 -5.89 28.36 -42.66
N MET A 187 -6.92 29.18 -42.58
CA MET A 187 -8.13 28.91 -41.79
C MET A 187 -8.79 27.61 -42.26
N TYR A 188 -9.14 26.71 -41.33
CA TYR A 188 -10.01 25.57 -41.62
C TYR A 188 -11.41 25.84 -41.05
N GLU A 189 -12.38 26.03 -41.95
CA GLU A 189 -13.80 26.04 -41.61
C GLU A 189 -14.30 24.61 -41.35
N GLY A 190 -15.31 24.48 -40.47
CA GLY A 190 -15.71 23.19 -39.93
C GLY A 190 -16.64 22.37 -40.84
N GLU A 191 -16.61 21.05 -40.63
CA GLU A 191 -17.75 20.17 -40.91
C GLU A 191 -18.18 19.49 -39.61
N GLU A 192 -19.41 19.75 -39.16
CA GLU A 192 -20.06 18.86 -38.20
C GLU A 192 -20.33 17.51 -38.88
N ARG A 193 -19.65 16.45 -38.42
CA ARG A 193 -20.10 15.08 -38.68
C ARG A 193 -20.49 14.43 -37.38
N ILE A 194 -21.80 14.36 -37.17
CA ILE A 194 -22.45 13.53 -36.17
C ILE A 194 -22.08 12.07 -36.50
N MET A 195 -21.06 11.52 -35.82
CA MET A 195 -20.85 10.07 -35.82
C MET A 195 -21.81 9.46 -34.81
N GLU A 196 -22.54 8.43 -35.25
CA GLU A 196 -23.58 7.79 -34.46
C GLU A 196 -23.06 7.23 -33.14
N SER A 197 -23.91 7.32 -32.12
CA SER A 197 -23.66 6.84 -30.76
C SER A 197 -23.57 5.32 -30.69
N GLY A 198 -22.46 4.77 -31.17
CA GLY A 198 -21.98 3.47 -30.75
C GLY A 198 -21.57 3.57 -29.28
N THR A 199 -22.48 3.22 -28.36
CA THR A 199 -22.18 3.14 -26.93
C THR A 199 -21.14 2.06 -26.69
N VAL A 200 -19.87 2.45 -26.75
CA VAL A 200 -18.78 1.66 -26.18
C VAL A 200 -19.12 1.49 -24.70
N ARG A 201 -19.28 0.24 -24.29
CA ARG A 201 -19.46 -0.13 -22.90
C ARG A 201 -18.16 0.18 -22.16
N TYR A 202 -18.09 1.35 -21.53
CA TYR A 202 -17.13 1.64 -20.46
C TYR A 202 -17.55 0.86 -19.20
N GLU A 203 -17.60 -0.47 -19.30
CA GLU A 203 -17.96 -1.35 -18.19
C GLU A 203 -16.68 -1.67 -17.38
N ASN A 204 -16.59 -1.03 -16.20
CA ASN A 204 -15.78 -1.44 -15.04
C ASN A 204 -14.25 -1.19 -15.05
N GLN A 205 -13.73 -0.22 -15.81
CA GLN A 205 -12.29 0.16 -15.69
C GLN A 205 -11.97 1.07 -14.49
N GLU A 206 -12.91 1.93 -14.06
CA GLU A 206 -12.73 2.85 -12.92
C GLU A 206 -12.29 2.14 -11.61
N PRO A 207 -12.98 1.09 -11.11
CA PRO A 207 -12.57 0.42 -9.87
C PRO A 207 -11.24 -0.32 -9.97
N ILE A 208 -10.83 -0.73 -11.18
CA ILE A 208 -9.52 -1.38 -11.40
C ILE A 208 -8.42 -0.33 -11.27
N TYR A 209 -8.58 0.82 -11.92
CA TYR A 209 -7.63 1.93 -11.89
C TYR A 209 -7.50 2.55 -10.47
N GLU A 210 -8.61 2.79 -9.78
CA GLU A 210 -8.59 3.19 -8.36
C GLU A 210 -7.83 2.16 -7.50
N GLY A 211 -8.07 0.87 -7.72
CA GLY A 211 -7.34 -0.20 -7.05
C GLY A 211 -5.83 -0.20 -7.31
N GLU A 212 -5.38 0.15 -8.53
CA GLU A 212 -3.96 0.29 -8.87
C GLU A 212 -3.31 1.49 -8.16
N LEU A 213 -3.99 2.64 -8.12
CA LEU A 213 -3.53 3.83 -7.37
C LEU A 213 -3.36 3.51 -5.88
N ILE A 214 -4.38 2.93 -5.26
CA ILE A 214 -4.36 2.52 -3.86
C ILE A 214 -3.24 1.51 -3.60
N ARG A 215 -3.09 0.48 -4.45
CA ARG A 215 -2.03 -0.54 -4.34
C ARG A 215 -0.63 0.08 -4.48
N SER A 216 -0.46 1.04 -5.39
CA SER A 216 0.78 1.79 -5.57
C SER A 216 1.12 2.60 -4.33
N PHE A 217 0.15 3.36 -3.79
CA PHE A 217 0.32 4.10 -2.53
C PHE A 217 0.74 3.18 -1.38
N MET A 218 0.01 2.10 -1.12
CA MET A 218 0.28 1.16 -0.02
C MET A 218 1.67 0.54 -0.13
N LYS A 219 2.14 0.23 -1.35
CA LYS A 219 3.49 -0.28 -1.62
C LYS A 219 4.57 0.79 -1.40
N ASN A 220 4.37 2.00 -1.91
CA ASN A 220 5.35 3.08 -1.85
C ASN A 220 5.46 3.74 -0.47
N SER A 221 4.46 3.53 0.40
CA SER A 221 4.39 4.06 1.77
C SER A 221 4.40 2.98 2.84
N ALA A 222 4.93 1.80 2.53
CA ALA A 222 4.96 0.62 3.41
C ALA A 222 5.63 0.85 4.79
N SER A 223 6.43 1.91 4.95
CA SER A 223 7.03 2.32 6.23
C SER A 223 6.10 3.13 7.15
N GLN A 224 4.80 3.21 6.80
CA GLN A 224 3.70 3.83 7.54
C GLN A 224 3.93 5.30 7.94
N LEU A 225 4.76 5.99 7.16
CA LEU A 225 5.06 7.42 7.28
C LEU A 225 5.28 7.95 5.87
N THR A 226 4.61 9.04 5.51
CA THR A 226 4.84 9.74 4.24
C THR A 226 5.57 11.06 4.48
N ILE A 227 6.20 11.60 3.44
CA ILE A 227 6.86 12.92 3.52
C ILE A 227 5.83 13.99 3.89
N TYR A 228 4.65 13.98 3.25
CA TYR A 228 3.54 14.87 3.57
C TYR A 228 3.08 14.70 5.03
N GLY A 229 2.89 13.45 5.49
CA GLY A 229 2.51 13.18 6.87
C GLY A 229 3.54 13.63 7.91
N LEU A 230 4.84 13.54 7.60
CA LEU A 230 5.90 14.09 8.45
C LEU A 230 5.80 15.61 8.57
N PHE A 231 5.54 16.33 7.46
CA PHE A 231 5.28 17.78 7.50
C PHE A 231 4.02 18.11 8.32
N CYS A 232 2.93 17.35 8.19
CA CYS A 232 1.73 17.54 9.00
C CYS A 232 1.99 17.34 10.50
N LEU A 233 2.80 16.36 10.88
CA LEU A 233 3.21 16.15 12.27
C LEU A 233 4.06 17.33 12.77
N GLN A 234 5.04 17.80 11.97
CA GLN A 234 5.89 18.93 12.32
C GLN A 234 5.10 20.24 12.48
N ASP A 235 4.06 20.48 11.68
CA ASP A 235 3.21 21.66 11.81
C ASP A 235 2.27 21.56 13.03
N LYS A 236 1.52 20.47 13.15
CA LYS A 236 0.37 20.35 14.08
C LYS A 236 0.75 19.98 15.52
N VAL A 237 1.83 19.22 15.75
CA VAL A 237 2.30 18.91 17.11
C VAL A 237 2.83 20.21 17.75
N LYS A 238 2.42 20.51 18.98
CA LYS A 238 2.83 21.74 19.66
C LYS A 238 4.26 21.62 20.19
N GLU A 239 4.97 22.74 20.23
CA GLU A 239 6.31 22.82 20.83
C GLU A 239 6.25 22.40 22.32
N ARG A 240 7.13 21.48 22.74
CA ARG A 240 7.16 20.85 24.07
C ARG A 240 5.93 19.99 24.43
N GLU A 241 5.16 19.54 23.45
CA GLU A 241 4.10 18.55 23.63
C GLU A 241 4.65 17.12 23.59
N LEU A 242 4.14 16.26 24.48
CA LEU A 242 4.39 14.83 24.49
C LEU A 242 3.13 14.12 23.99
N CYS A 243 3.31 13.22 23.03
CA CYS A 243 2.22 12.50 22.37
C CYS A 243 2.64 11.05 22.07
N VAL A 244 1.66 10.22 21.70
CA VAL A 244 1.90 8.86 21.22
C VAL A 244 1.89 8.88 19.70
N PHE A 245 2.91 8.28 19.08
CA PHE A 245 3.08 8.19 17.63
C PHE A 245 3.04 6.72 17.18
N PHE A 246 2.00 6.36 16.43
CA PHE A 246 1.84 5.04 15.84
C PHE A 246 2.53 4.95 14.48
N ARG A 247 3.45 3.97 14.35
CA ARG A 247 4.15 3.64 13.09
C ARG A 247 4.65 2.20 13.13
N ASN A 248 4.53 1.48 12.02
CA ASN A 248 4.99 0.09 11.83
C ASN A 248 4.48 -0.87 12.93
N ASN A 249 3.20 -0.77 13.26
CA ASN A 249 2.54 -1.53 14.32
C ASN A 249 3.15 -1.32 15.73
N HIS A 250 3.90 -0.23 15.93
CA HIS A 250 4.53 0.15 17.19
C HIS A 250 4.03 1.51 17.69
N PHE A 251 3.85 1.64 19.01
CA PHE A 251 3.51 2.90 19.67
C PHE A 251 4.79 3.52 20.24
N ASN A 252 5.11 4.72 19.79
CA ASN A 252 6.32 5.44 20.14
C ASN A 252 5.96 6.66 21.01
N THR A 253 6.73 6.95 22.05
CA THR A 253 6.61 8.25 22.73
C THR A 253 7.30 9.30 21.85
N MET A 254 6.54 10.29 21.37
CA MET A 254 7.04 11.36 20.53
C MET A 254 6.97 12.71 21.25
N PHE A 255 8.00 13.53 21.07
CA PHE A 255 8.14 14.85 21.68
C PHE A 255 8.65 15.86 20.64
N LYS A 256 8.15 17.10 20.71
CA LYS A 256 8.62 18.18 19.84
C LYS A 256 9.51 19.16 20.61
N TYR A 257 10.70 19.45 20.06
CA TYR A 257 11.67 20.34 20.66
C TYR A 257 12.41 21.17 19.60
N GLU A 258 12.48 22.49 19.79
CA GLU A 258 13.13 23.44 18.86
C GLU A 258 12.61 23.31 17.41
N GLY A 259 11.31 23.03 17.26
CA GLY A 259 10.65 22.83 15.96
C GLY A 259 10.81 21.43 15.35
N GLU A 260 11.60 20.55 15.97
CA GLU A 260 11.95 19.22 15.46
C GLU A 260 11.23 18.11 16.25
N LEU A 261 10.98 16.97 15.60
CA LEU A 261 10.31 15.82 16.21
C LEU A 261 11.33 14.77 16.67
N TYR A 262 11.08 14.19 17.84
CA TYR A 262 11.92 13.19 18.48
C TYR A 262 11.10 12.01 18.99
N ILE A 263 11.62 10.79 18.83
CA ILE A 263 11.07 9.55 19.37
C ILE A 263 11.95 9.08 20.52
N LEU A 264 11.34 8.60 21.60
CA LEU A 264 12.06 8.03 22.75
C LEU A 264 12.75 6.72 22.34
N ALA A 265 14.06 6.61 22.61
CA ALA A 265 14.82 5.40 22.37
C ALA A 265 14.47 4.33 23.44
N THR A 266 13.68 3.32 23.06
CA THR A 266 13.21 2.27 23.98
C THR A 266 13.81 0.89 23.72
N ASP A 267 14.66 0.72 22.70
CA ASP A 267 15.25 -0.57 22.36
C ASP A 267 16.32 -1.02 23.38
N GLN A 268 16.27 -2.30 23.75
CA GLN A 268 17.18 -2.92 24.71
C GLN A 268 18.66 -2.84 24.29
N GLY A 269 18.97 -2.73 22.99
CA GLY A 269 20.32 -2.55 22.46
C GLY A 269 21.01 -1.28 22.96
N TYR A 270 20.24 -0.24 23.29
CA TYR A 270 20.74 1.04 23.77
C TYR A 270 20.98 1.08 25.29
N ILE A 271 20.74 -0.01 26.03
CA ILE A 271 20.96 -0.07 27.49
C ILE A 271 22.39 0.27 27.94
N SER A 272 23.37 0.16 27.03
CA SER A 272 24.77 0.52 27.28
C SER A 272 25.13 1.97 26.93
N GLN A 273 24.20 2.74 26.38
CA GLN A 273 24.39 4.11 25.87
C GLN A 273 23.52 5.10 26.67
N PRO A 274 23.92 5.50 27.90
CA PRO A 274 23.08 6.31 28.78
C PRO A 274 22.76 7.72 28.25
N ASP A 275 23.54 8.21 27.28
CA ASP A 275 23.35 9.52 26.66
C ASP A 275 22.32 9.50 25.50
N LEU A 276 21.95 8.30 25.00
CA LEU A 276 20.96 8.15 23.93
C LEU A 276 19.55 7.96 24.51
N VAL A 277 18.82 9.07 24.60
CA VAL A 277 17.42 9.08 25.09
C VAL A 277 16.42 9.34 23.97
N TRP A 278 16.79 10.14 22.98
CA TRP A 278 15.89 10.61 21.92
C TRP A 278 16.52 10.43 20.53
N GLU A 279 15.79 9.82 19.61
CA GLU A 279 16.12 9.72 18.19
C GLU A 279 15.35 10.78 17.41
N LYS A 280 15.98 11.48 16.46
CA LYS A 280 15.30 12.49 15.65
C LYS A 280 14.44 11.81 14.58
N LEU A 281 13.16 12.19 14.48
CA LEU A 281 12.26 11.74 13.42
C LEU A 281 12.44 12.63 12.19
N ASN A 282 13.48 12.35 11.40
CA ASN A 282 13.84 13.08 10.18
C ASN A 282 13.71 12.25 8.88
N GLU A 283 13.63 10.91 8.97
CA GLU A 283 13.72 10.03 7.82
C GLU A 283 12.47 9.16 7.60
N VAL A 284 11.85 9.37 6.44
CA VAL A 284 10.99 8.37 5.80
C VAL A 284 11.90 7.30 5.18
N ARG A 285 12.39 6.37 6.00
CA ARG A 285 13.05 5.16 5.49
C ARG A 285 12.01 4.29 4.81
N CYS A 286 12.08 4.19 3.49
CA CYS A 286 11.30 3.26 2.67
C CYS A 286 11.93 1.86 2.66
#